data_AF-A0A1V1TTE2-F1
#
_entry.id   AF-A0A1V1TTE2-F1
#
_cell.length_a   1.000
_cell.length_b   1.000
_cell.length_c   1.000
_cell.angle_alpha   90.00
_cell.angle_beta   90.00
_cell.angle_gamma   90.00
#
_symmetry.space_group_name_H-M   'P 1'
#
loop_
_entity.id
_entity.type
_entity.pdbx_description
1 polymer ?
#
loop_
_entity_poly.entity_id
_entity_poly.type
_entity_poly.pdbx_seq_one_letter_code
_entity_poly.pdbx_strand_id
1 'polypeptide(L)'
;MAEAAGLAIGAASIPIAFKGAVDTGLFIGSFFDAQETSGGYAALCYHIEKTRLQLWGDQCKFRDPVTCTLRDSLPDLKKTVIRILGEIGGLTTDIDALVDKYDIKGPEVERMRKLITDLYGFTLQPLEAQLLTNGLPCSVLASVNRDDLLEVLSQLDTSTCRPLMLSARAKLHLKKIDVNPTGSATSVPSEQLAFSGPSSPSSSIALFSRSGDRKVAVQVEWNTVKAGSNMHRYVERINSLGYILQHVSDSDLRLPPCFGLIHGSSSNGGKKIGYIFGLPGAEHNHGPTIGNEYEEDLITYPPVSLTELIKGQNGRQIKLPGNRGSASIPILGDRFSLAYILACSFGRFHAAGWLHKGFHSRNIIFFQLKNGKGIQVTEPYIIGFQYSRPQDANSLSSGLLELKALEHYYHPDAKKGFTQGFDLYSLGVVLCEIGRWKLLAGPSKDLPKTREAWRDYLVNKVVEDLGWRMGERYQGVVRTLLIGQLPPDNAGYEYFAKQFMEKVMKPLASCSA
;
A
#
# COMPACT_ATOMS: atom_id res chain seq x y z
N MET A 1 20.76 44.51 15.10
CA MET A 1 20.86 43.56 16.22
C MET A 1 19.93 44.04 17.31
N ALA A 2 18.77 43.39 17.45
CA ALA A 2 17.92 43.52 18.62
C ALA A 2 17.87 42.14 19.25
N GLU A 3 18.50 42.00 20.41
CA GLU A 3 18.39 40.82 21.26
C GLU A 3 16.93 40.63 21.65
N ALA A 4 16.30 39.57 21.13
CA ALA A 4 14.98 39.18 21.57
C ALA A 4 15.08 38.74 23.04
N ALA A 5 14.51 39.57 23.92
CA ALA A 5 14.33 39.30 25.33
C ALA A 5 13.79 37.86 25.54
N GLY A 6 14.39 37.15 26.49
CA GLY A 6 14.11 35.75 26.77
C GLY A 6 12.63 35.49 27.05
N LEU A 7 11.89 35.10 26.01
CA LEU A 7 10.63 34.41 26.19
C LEU A 7 10.98 33.05 26.81
N ALA A 8 10.59 32.84 28.06
CA ALA A 8 10.63 31.50 28.64
C ALA A 8 9.92 30.55 27.67
N ILE A 9 10.62 29.50 27.24
CA ILE A 9 10.06 28.49 26.33
C ILE A 9 8.98 27.73 27.12
N GLY A 10 7.76 28.23 27.04
CA GLY A 10 6.59 27.64 27.68
C GLY A 10 6.12 26.40 26.93
N ALA A 11 5.27 25.62 27.58
CA ALA A 11 4.70 24.40 27.00
C ALA A 11 3.97 24.62 25.65
N ALA A 12 3.49 25.84 25.39
CA ALA A 12 2.79 26.21 24.15
C ALA A 12 3.70 26.73 23.03
N SER A 13 4.99 26.99 23.29
CA SER A 13 5.88 27.64 22.31
C SER A 13 6.09 26.81 21.04
N ILE A 14 6.23 25.49 21.15
CA ILE A 14 6.38 24.59 20.00
C ILE A 14 5.08 24.50 19.18
N PRO A 15 3.90 24.20 19.77
CA PRO A 15 2.64 24.22 19.02
C PRO A 15 2.37 25.54 18.28
N ILE A 16 2.69 26.69 18.89
CA ILE A 16 2.53 28.01 18.26
C ILE A 16 3.50 28.17 17.09
N ALA A 17 4.78 27.84 17.27
CA ALA A 17 5.78 27.88 16.20
C ALA A 17 5.42 26.95 15.03
N PHE A 18 4.93 25.75 15.34
CA PHE A 18 4.46 24.79 14.34
C PHE A 18 3.27 25.34 13.55
N LYS A 19 2.27 25.88 14.24
CA LYS A 19 1.12 26.52 13.59
C LYS A 19 1.59 27.64 12.67
N GLY A 20 2.50 28.50 13.12
CA GLY A 20 3.13 29.52 12.28
C GLY A 20 3.77 28.93 11.02
N ALA A 21 4.61 27.90 11.15
CA ALA A 21 5.27 27.26 10.02
C ALA A 21 4.30 26.62 9.00
N VAL A 22 3.14 26.11 9.44
CA VAL A 22 2.13 25.49 8.57
C VAL A 22 1.17 26.51 7.94
N ASP A 23 0.74 27.50 8.71
CA ASP A 23 -0.26 28.51 8.30
C ASP A 23 0.35 29.56 7.36
N THR A 24 1.65 29.84 7.45
CA THR A 24 2.31 30.86 6.62
C THR A 24 2.34 30.49 5.12
N GLY A 25 2.01 29.24 4.75
CA GLY A 25 1.86 28.82 3.34
C GLY A 25 0.43 28.46 2.94
N LEU A 26 -0.55 29.25 3.38
CA LEU A 26 -1.98 29.04 3.10
C LEU A 26 -2.40 29.43 1.67
N PHE A 27 -1.56 30.11 0.88
CA PHE A 27 -1.91 30.55 -0.47
C PHE A 27 -1.65 29.52 -1.59
N ILE A 28 -0.98 28.40 -1.31
CA ILE A 28 -0.69 27.37 -2.33
C ILE A 28 -1.90 26.47 -2.64
N GLY A 29 -2.92 26.44 -1.79
CA GLY A 29 -4.13 25.63 -2.01
C GLY A 29 -4.85 25.96 -3.32
N SER A 30 -4.91 27.24 -3.70
CA SER A 30 -5.51 27.69 -4.97
C SER A 30 -4.71 27.31 -6.21
N PHE A 31 -3.43 26.91 -6.09
CA PHE A 31 -2.61 26.47 -7.24
C PHE A 31 -3.03 25.11 -7.77
N PHE A 32 -3.52 24.23 -6.91
CA PHE A 32 -4.04 22.93 -7.35
C PHE A 32 -5.36 23.06 -8.12
N ASP A 33 -6.07 24.18 -7.97
CA ASP A 33 -7.34 24.47 -8.64
C ASP A 33 -7.21 25.45 -9.83
N ALA A 34 -6.13 26.23 -9.92
CA ALA A 34 -5.91 27.22 -10.98
C ALA A 34 -5.48 26.56 -12.32
N GLN A 35 -6.18 26.87 -13.41
CA GLN A 35 -5.93 26.33 -14.76
C GLN A 35 -4.66 26.86 -15.44
N GLU A 36 -4.08 27.96 -14.95
CA GLU A 36 -2.91 28.60 -15.54
C GLU A 36 -1.77 28.67 -14.52
N THR A 37 -0.62 28.06 -14.84
CA THR A 37 0.75 28.60 -14.68
C THR A 37 1.82 27.51 -14.50
N SER A 38 3.02 27.84 -14.98
CA SER A 38 4.27 27.07 -15.08
C SER A 38 4.91 26.62 -13.75
N GLY A 39 4.29 26.88 -12.59
CA GLY A 39 4.86 26.65 -11.25
C GLY A 39 4.55 25.29 -10.58
N GLY A 40 3.92 24.35 -11.30
CA GLY A 40 3.35 23.12 -10.71
C GLY A 40 4.35 22.22 -9.97
N TYR A 41 5.62 22.14 -10.41
CA TYR A 41 6.64 21.31 -9.76
C TYR A 41 7.02 21.80 -8.36
N ALA A 42 7.28 23.10 -8.21
CA ALA A 42 7.71 23.68 -6.95
C ALA A 42 6.56 23.65 -5.94
N ALA A 43 5.34 24.00 -6.38
CA ALA A 43 4.13 23.91 -5.56
C ALA A 43 3.86 22.47 -5.09
N LEU A 44 4.04 21.48 -5.96
CA LEU A 44 3.91 20.06 -5.60
C LEU A 44 4.96 19.64 -4.58
N CYS A 45 6.24 19.96 -4.79
CA CYS A 45 7.27 19.59 -3.83
C CYS A 45 7.06 20.28 -2.48
N TYR A 46 6.68 21.55 -2.47
CA TYR A 46 6.28 22.25 -1.27
C TYR A 46 5.10 21.55 -0.57
N HIS A 47 4.08 21.14 -1.31
CA HIS A 47 2.93 20.42 -0.75
C HIS A 47 3.33 19.10 -0.10
N ILE A 48 4.27 18.35 -0.69
CA ILE A 48 4.82 17.13 -0.09
C ILE A 48 5.49 17.44 1.24
N GLU A 49 6.38 18.45 1.27
CA GLU A 49 7.10 18.83 2.48
C GLU A 49 6.16 19.39 3.56
N LYS A 50 5.18 20.21 3.19
CA LYS A 50 4.11 20.69 4.09
C LYS A 50 3.32 19.51 4.68
N THR A 51 2.99 18.52 3.87
CA THR A 51 2.29 17.31 4.33
C THR A 51 3.15 16.52 5.31
N ARG A 52 4.45 16.34 5.05
CA ARG A 52 5.39 15.73 6.01
C ARG A 52 5.43 16.48 7.33
N LEU A 53 5.50 17.81 7.29
CA LEU A 53 5.49 18.65 8.48
C LEU A 53 4.18 18.50 9.27
N GLN A 54 3.03 18.49 8.58
CA GLN A 54 1.72 18.28 9.21
C GLN A 54 1.61 16.90 9.88
N LEU A 55 2.07 15.85 9.20
CA LEU A 55 2.12 14.49 9.75
C LEU A 55 3.00 14.42 11.00
N TRP A 56 4.13 15.11 11.00
CA TRP A 56 4.99 15.25 12.19
C TRP A 56 4.28 15.95 13.34
N GLY A 57 3.61 17.08 13.09
CA GLY A 57 2.89 17.79 14.13
C GLY A 57 1.70 17.01 14.71
N ASP A 58 0.99 16.24 13.88
CA ASP A 58 -0.05 15.32 14.33
C ASP A 58 0.55 14.16 15.16
N GLN A 59 1.73 13.62 14.79
CA GLN A 59 2.44 12.61 15.59
C GLN A 59 2.90 13.16 16.94
N CYS A 60 3.38 14.41 16.98
CA CYS A 60 3.76 15.09 18.21
C CYS A 60 2.57 15.60 19.04
N LYS A 61 1.33 15.40 18.56
CA LYS A 61 0.07 15.76 19.23
C LYS A 61 -0.06 17.26 19.54
N PHE A 62 0.41 18.15 18.66
CA PHE A 62 0.37 19.60 18.92
C PHE A 62 -1.03 20.21 19.02
N ARG A 63 -2.08 19.48 18.61
CA ARG A 63 -3.48 19.91 18.80
C ARG A 63 -3.89 19.94 20.27
N ASP A 64 -3.22 19.18 21.13
CA ASP A 64 -3.47 19.14 22.57
C ASP A 64 -2.15 19.39 23.33
N PRO A 65 -1.94 20.60 23.87
CA PRO A 65 -0.74 20.94 24.63
C PRO A 65 -0.47 20.02 25.83
N VAL A 66 -1.50 19.37 26.37
CA VAL A 66 -1.37 18.48 27.53
C VAL A 66 -0.72 17.16 27.13
N THR A 67 -1.09 16.61 25.97
CA THR A 67 -0.59 15.32 25.46
C THR A 67 0.56 15.45 24.46
N CYS A 68 1.01 16.67 24.18
CA CYS A 68 2.16 16.98 23.32
C CYS A 68 3.41 16.19 23.74
N THR A 69 3.98 15.41 22.81
CA THR A 69 5.11 14.52 23.11
C THR A 69 6.41 15.27 23.41
N LEU A 70 6.51 16.52 22.96
CA LEU A 70 7.66 17.41 23.20
C LEU A 70 7.47 18.35 24.39
N ARG A 71 6.37 18.21 25.14
CA ARG A 71 6.07 19.08 26.29
C ARG A 71 7.19 19.07 27.33
N ASP A 72 7.72 17.89 27.65
CA ASP A 72 8.70 17.69 28.72
C ASP A 72 10.12 17.44 28.18
N SER A 73 10.35 17.69 26.89
CA SER A 73 11.66 17.52 26.28
C SER A 73 12.69 18.53 26.80
N LEU A 74 13.98 18.22 26.63
CA LEU A 74 15.09 19.06 27.07
C LEU A 74 14.99 20.49 26.48
N PRO A 75 15.33 21.55 27.25
CA PRO A 75 15.25 22.94 26.79
C PRO A 75 15.98 23.20 25.47
N ASP A 76 17.15 22.60 25.27
CA ASP A 76 17.96 22.77 24.05
C ASP A 76 17.33 22.08 22.84
N LEU A 77 16.68 20.93 23.05
CA LEU A 77 15.88 20.30 22.00
C LEU A 77 14.69 21.19 21.62
N LYS A 78 14.00 21.79 22.62
CA LYS A 78 12.90 22.72 22.35
C LYS A 78 13.36 23.96 21.56
N LYS A 79 14.49 24.56 21.94
CA LYS A 79 15.13 25.67 21.20
C LYS A 79 15.44 25.26 19.76
N THR A 80 16.02 24.08 19.58
CA THR A 80 16.39 23.56 18.25
C THR A 80 15.16 23.37 17.38
N VAL A 81 14.10 22.74 17.91
CA VAL A 81 12.82 22.56 17.20
C VAL A 81 12.20 23.91 16.84
N ILE A 82 12.12 24.86 17.78
CA ILE A 82 11.56 26.20 17.50
C ILE A 82 12.37 26.93 16.43
N ARG A 83 13.71 26.85 16.48
CA ARG A 83 14.58 27.44 15.45
C ARG A 83 14.30 26.84 14.08
N ILE A 84 14.24 25.52 13.98
CA ILE A 84 13.94 24.84 12.71
C ILE A 84 12.56 25.26 12.18
N LEU A 85 11.53 25.30 13.04
CA LEU A 85 10.19 25.74 12.64
C LEU A 85 10.17 27.20 12.19
N GLY A 86 10.92 28.07 12.85
CA GLY A 86 11.10 29.47 12.42
C GLY A 86 11.79 29.58 11.05
N GLU A 87 12.83 28.78 10.80
CA GLU A 87 13.49 28.72 9.49
C GLU A 87 12.55 28.20 8.40
N ILE A 88 11.75 27.16 8.69
CA ILE A 88 10.73 26.66 7.75
C ILE A 88 9.70 27.76 7.46
N GLY A 89 9.17 28.44 8.48
CA GLY A 89 8.21 29.54 8.31
C GLY A 89 8.76 30.69 7.46
N GLY A 90 10.03 31.05 7.64
CA GLY A 90 10.72 32.03 6.80
C GLY A 90 10.77 31.59 5.33
N LEU A 91 11.20 30.35 5.07
CA LEU A 91 11.23 29.78 3.71
C LEU A 91 9.83 29.75 3.07
N THR A 92 8.79 29.45 3.84
CA THR A 92 7.41 29.44 3.31
C THR A 92 6.94 30.84 2.88
N THR A 93 7.33 31.88 3.64
CA THR A 93 7.02 33.29 3.30
C THR A 93 7.73 33.70 2.02
N ASP A 94 9.01 33.33 1.90
CA ASP A 94 9.79 33.60 0.70
C ASP A 94 9.21 32.87 -0.51
N ILE A 95 8.85 31.58 -0.39
CA ILE A 95 8.23 30.80 -1.47
C ILE A 95 6.93 31.46 -1.94
N ASP A 96 6.04 31.88 -1.04
CA ASP A 96 4.78 32.54 -1.43
C ASP A 96 5.06 33.85 -2.22
N ALA A 97 5.99 34.68 -1.74
CA ALA A 97 6.37 35.91 -2.44
C ALA A 97 7.08 35.68 -3.80
N LEU A 98 7.71 34.52 -3.96
CA LEU A 98 8.50 34.15 -5.13
C LEU A 98 7.66 33.42 -6.19
N VAL A 99 6.66 32.65 -5.78
CA VAL A 99 5.66 32.02 -6.65
C VAL A 99 4.85 33.10 -7.39
N ASP A 100 4.48 34.18 -6.71
CA ASP A 100 3.79 35.33 -7.32
C ASP A 100 4.66 36.11 -8.33
N LYS A 101 5.99 35.93 -8.28
CA LYS A 101 6.93 36.84 -8.95
C LYS A 101 7.79 36.21 -10.03
N TYR A 102 8.26 34.95 -9.89
CA TYR A 102 9.41 34.48 -10.67
C TYR A 102 9.54 32.96 -10.94
N ASP A 103 8.50 32.13 -10.81
CA ASP A 103 8.60 30.70 -11.19
C ASP A 103 9.78 29.98 -10.47
N ILE A 104 9.80 30.05 -9.13
CA ILE A 104 11.03 29.72 -8.38
C ILE A 104 11.25 28.23 -8.13
N LYS A 105 12.32 27.78 -8.81
CA LYS A 105 13.48 26.90 -8.50
C LYS A 105 13.59 26.21 -7.13
N GLY A 106 14.23 25.04 -7.14
CA GLY A 106 14.23 24.05 -6.05
C GLY A 106 15.16 24.16 -4.82
N PRO A 107 16.09 25.12 -4.63
CA PRO A 107 16.98 25.10 -3.46
C PRO A 107 16.28 25.39 -2.13
N GLU A 108 15.23 26.22 -2.10
CA GLU A 108 14.43 26.52 -0.91
C GLU A 108 13.64 25.29 -0.43
N VAL A 109 13.05 24.55 -1.37
CA VAL A 109 12.32 23.31 -1.11
C VAL A 109 13.28 22.22 -0.61
N GLU A 110 14.47 22.10 -1.19
CA GLU A 110 15.49 21.16 -0.71
C GLU A 110 15.94 21.52 0.72
N ARG A 111 16.07 22.81 1.02
CA ARG A 111 16.36 23.26 2.38
C ARG A 111 15.23 22.92 3.35
N MET A 112 13.97 23.13 2.97
CA MET A 112 12.80 22.74 3.76
C MET A 112 12.77 21.23 4.02
N ARG A 113 13.02 20.42 2.99
CA ARG A 113 13.13 18.96 3.09
C ARG A 113 14.18 18.52 4.10
N LYS A 114 15.36 19.14 4.05
CA LYS A 114 16.45 18.86 4.99
C LYS A 114 16.04 19.20 6.43
N LEU A 115 15.48 20.39 6.65
CA LEU A 115 15.00 20.82 7.96
C LEU A 115 13.93 19.88 8.54
N ILE A 116 12.99 19.41 7.73
CA ILE A 116 11.97 18.44 8.16
C ILE A 116 12.60 17.08 8.48
N THR A 117 13.59 16.66 7.69
CA THR A 117 14.32 15.41 7.93
C THR A 117 15.11 15.48 9.25
N ASP A 118 15.73 16.63 9.53
CA ASP A 118 16.39 16.90 10.80
C ASP A 118 15.37 16.88 11.96
N LEU A 119 14.19 17.48 11.80
CA LEU A 119 13.11 17.39 12.81
C LEU A 119 12.75 15.94 13.12
N TYR A 120 12.55 15.11 12.09
CA TYR A 120 12.25 13.69 12.27
C TYR A 120 13.35 13.01 13.08
N GLY A 121 14.61 13.22 12.71
CA GLY A 121 15.77 12.61 13.38
C GLY A 121 15.94 13.05 14.84
N PHE A 122 15.56 14.27 15.19
CA PHE A 122 15.68 14.78 16.56
C PHE A 122 14.51 14.42 17.48
N THR A 123 13.33 14.13 16.93
CA THR A 123 12.09 14.10 17.71
C THR A 123 11.31 12.80 17.62
N LEU A 124 11.56 11.96 16.62
CA LEU A 124 10.83 10.72 16.40
C LEU A 124 11.73 9.50 16.58
N GLN A 125 11.14 8.42 17.09
CA GLN A 125 11.78 7.11 17.00
C GLN A 125 11.81 6.61 15.54
N PRO A 126 12.74 5.73 15.16
CA PRO A 126 12.84 5.23 13.79
C PRO A 126 11.53 4.64 13.23
N LEU A 127 10.78 3.91 14.08
CA LEU A 127 9.50 3.32 13.71
C LEU A 127 8.40 4.36 13.48
N GLU A 128 8.39 5.45 14.25
CA GLU A 128 7.46 6.57 14.07
C GLU A 128 7.78 7.32 12.78
N ALA A 129 9.06 7.58 12.50
CA ALA A 129 9.48 8.19 11.24
C ALA A 129 9.08 7.32 10.04
N GLN A 130 9.29 6.00 10.12
CA GLN A 130 8.88 5.05 9.08
C GLN A 130 7.37 5.04 8.88
N LEU A 131 6.59 5.13 9.96
CA LEU A 131 5.13 5.25 9.90
C LEU A 131 4.67 6.49 9.14
N LEU A 132 5.27 7.65 9.40
CA LEU A 132 4.95 8.87 8.67
C LEU A 132 5.31 8.75 7.19
N THR A 133 6.47 8.17 6.87
CA THR A 133 6.88 7.90 5.48
C THR A 133 5.90 6.95 4.79
N ASN A 134 5.44 5.89 5.47
CA ASN A 134 4.47 4.95 4.91
C ASN A 134 3.07 5.54 4.74
N GLY A 135 2.68 6.50 5.59
CA GLY A 135 1.40 7.22 5.51
C GLY A 135 1.40 8.38 4.51
N LEU A 136 2.57 8.80 4.03
CA LEU A 136 2.71 9.94 3.12
C LEU A 136 1.91 9.78 1.81
N PRO A 137 1.92 8.62 1.11
CA PRO A 137 1.11 8.43 -0.10
C PRO A 137 -0.38 8.71 0.10
N CYS A 138 -0.94 8.23 1.22
CA CYS A 138 -2.36 8.45 1.54
C CYS A 138 -2.68 9.94 1.72
N SER A 139 -1.77 10.67 2.34
CA SER A 139 -2.00 12.08 2.71
C SER A 139 -1.80 13.01 1.50
N VAL A 140 -0.73 12.80 0.72
CA VAL A 140 -0.43 13.64 -0.45
C VAL A 140 -1.37 13.35 -1.61
N LEU A 141 -1.66 12.08 -1.92
CA LEU A 141 -2.51 11.76 -3.07
C LEU A 141 -3.99 12.01 -2.80
N ALA A 142 -4.39 12.28 -1.56
CA ALA A 142 -5.77 12.68 -1.28
C ALA A 142 -6.15 14.01 -1.95
N SER A 143 -5.22 14.97 -1.99
CA SER A 143 -5.39 16.31 -2.56
C SER A 143 -4.92 16.40 -4.02
N VAL A 144 -3.89 15.64 -4.41
CA VAL A 144 -3.30 15.72 -5.76
C VAL A 144 -4.10 14.88 -6.75
N ASN A 145 -4.90 15.57 -7.59
CA ASN A 145 -5.76 14.94 -8.60
C ASN A 145 -5.49 15.38 -10.05
N ARG A 146 -4.72 16.45 -10.29
CA ARG A 146 -4.41 16.90 -11.65
C ARG A 146 -3.38 16.00 -12.34
N ASP A 147 -3.55 15.78 -13.64
CA ASP A 147 -2.75 14.82 -14.41
C ASP A 147 -1.29 15.28 -14.59
N ASP A 148 -1.06 16.58 -14.81
CA ASP A 148 0.27 17.18 -14.94
C ASP A 148 1.10 17.04 -13.65
N LEU A 149 0.46 17.25 -12.50
CA LEU A 149 1.10 17.09 -11.19
C LEU A 149 1.38 15.63 -10.86
N LEU A 150 0.46 14.73 -11.20
CA LEU A 150 0.68 13.29 -11.06
C LEU A 150 1.79 12.78 -11.98
N GLU A 151 1.93 13.34 -13.18
CA GLU A 151 3.02 13.03 -14.11
C GLU A 151 4.37 13.41 -13.52
N VAL A 152 4.50 14.64 -12.99
CA VAL A 152 5.68 15.06 -12.24
C VAL A 152 5.95 14.14 -11.05
N LEU A 153 4.93 13.87 -10.22
CA LEU A 153 5.07 13.04 -9.03
C LEU A 153 5.52 11.61 -9.35
N SER A 154 5.07 11.07 -10.49
CA SER A 154 5.42 9.73 -10.97
C SER A 154 6.88 9.58 -11.42
N GLN A 155 7.60 10.70 -11.56
CA GLN A 155 8.98 10.79 -12.02
C GLN A 155 9.95 11.26 -10.93
N LEU A 156 9.49 11.52 -9.71
CA LEU A 156 10.36 11.98 -8.61
C LEU A 156 11.37 10.90 -8.22
N ASP A 157 12.64 11.10 -8.60
CA ASP A 157 13.73 10.17 -8.29
C ASP A 157 14.35 10.47 -6.91
N THR A 158 13.62 10.13 -5.85
CA THR A 158 14.17 10.15 -4.48
C THR A 158 13.78 8.87 -3.73
N SER A 159 14.75 8.20 -3.13
CA SER A 159 14.54 6.96 -2.38
C SER A 159 13.53 7.12 -1.23
N THR A 160 13.45 8.31 -0.63
CA THR A 160 12.56 8.62 0.49
C THR A 160 11.09 8.73 0.08
N CYS A 161 10.80 8.99 -1.20
CA CYS A 161 9.43 9.17 -1.71
C CYS A 161 9.03 8.07 -2.71
N ARG A 162 9.79 6.97 -2.82
CA ARG A 162 9.52 5.92 -3.81
C ARG A 162 8.11 5.32 -3.72
N PRO A 163 7.54 4.99 -2.53
CA PRO A 163 6.15 4.55 -2.45
C PRO A 163 5.12 5.60 -2.89
N LEU A 164 5.40 6.89 -2.65
CA LEU A 164 4.56 8.01 -3.09
C LEU A 164 4.59 8.13 -4.62
N MET A 165 5.78 8.12 -5.22
CA MET A 165 6.00 8.14 -6.66
C MET A 165 5.26 6.97 -7.35
N LEU A 166 5.42 5.75 -6.85
CA LEU A 166 4.77 4.56 -7.41
C LEU A 166 3.24 4.63 -7.28
N SER A 167 2.73 5.11 -6.14
CA SER A 167 1.28 5.29 -5.93
C SER A 167 0.72 6.39 -6.86
N ALA A 168 1.48 7.47 -7.08
CA ALA A 168 1.10 8.53 -8.01
C ALA A 168 1.07 8.05 -9.46
N ARG A 169 2.06 7.24 -9.86
CA ARG A 169 2.11 6.58 -11.16
C ARG A 169 0.90 5.66 -11.36
N ALA A 170 0.55 4.87 -10.35
CA ALA A 170 -0.65 4.04 -10.38
C ALA A 170 -1.91 4.90 -10.56
N LYS A 171 -2.05 5.98 -9.79
CA LYS A 171 -3.18 6.93 -9.90
C LYS A 171 -3.28 7.52 -11.30
N LEU A 172 -2.17 8.00 -11.86
CA LEU A 172 -2.10 8.58 -13.20
C LEU A 172 -2.56 7.59 -14.26
N HIS A 173 -2.05 6.35 -14.24
CA HIS A 173 -2.44 5.33 -15.21
C HIS A 173 -3.90 4.93 -15.07
N LEU A 174 -4.42 4.80 -13.84
CA LEU A 174 -5.84 4.52 -13.60
C LEU A 174 -6.74 5.62 -14.19
N LYS A 175 -6.40 6.90 -13.99
CA LYS A 175 -7.14 8.03 -14.58
C LYS A 175 -7.09 8.02 -16.11
N LYS A 176 -5.92 7.75 -16.70
CA LYS A 176 -5.76 7.72 -18.17
C LYS A 176 -6.60 6.60 -18.80
N ILE A 177 -6.71 5.44 -18.15
CA ILE A 177 -7.51 4.30 -18.64
C ILE A 177 -9.00 4.65 -18.79
N ASP A 178 -9.55 5.48 -17.90
CA ASP A 178 -10.97 5.86 -17.96
C ASP A 178 -11.29 6.84 -19.09
N VAL A 179 -10.29 7.56 -19.62
CA VAL A 179 -10.46 8.62 -20.64
C VAL A 179 -10.03 8.16 -22.04
N ASN A 180 -8.87 7.51 -22.16
CA ASN A 180 -8.35 6.96 -23.41
C ASN A 180 -7.22 5.97 -23.07
N PRO A 181 -7.33 4.66 -23.36
CA PRO A 181 -6.29 3.69 -23.00
C PRO A 181 -5.01 3.95 -23.82
N THR A 182 -4.16 4.88 -23.38
CA THR A 182 -2.92 5.28 -24.08
C THR A 182 -1.81 4.24 -23.98
N GLY A 183 -2.06 3.08 -23.35
CA GLY A 183 -1.08 2.04 -23.15
C GLY A 183 -1.70 0.64 -23.17
N SER A 184 -0.96 -0.30 -23.74
CA SER A 184 -1.25 -1.73 -23.65
C SER A 184 -0.10 -2.41 -22.93
N ALA A 185 -0.40 -3.39 -22.08
CA ALA A 185 0.63 -4.24 -21.50
C ALA A 185 1.42 -4.93 -22.61
N THR A 186 2.69 -5.24 -22.35
CA THR A 186 3.47 -6.09 -23.25
C THR A 186 2.80 -7.44 -23.40
N SER A 187 2.44 -7.80 -24.63
CA SER A 187 1.94 -9.13 -24.95
C SER A 187 3.12 -10.07 -25.18
N VAL A 188 3.35 -10.97 -24.25
CA VAL A 188 4.41 -11.99 -24.31
C VAL A 188 3.90 -13.17 -25.16
N PRO A 189 4.60 -13.50 -26.27
CA PRO A 189 4.27 -14.64 -27.08
C PRO A 189 4.44 -15.97 -26.33
N SER A 190 3.64 -16.98 -26.68
CA SER A 190 3.64 -18.27 -25.97
C SER A 190 4.98 -19.00 -26.08
N GLU A 191 5.69 -18.83 -27.20
CA GLU A 191 7.01 -19.39 -27.47
C GLU A 191 8.11 -18.86 -26.53
N GLN A 192 7.91 -17.69 -25.92
CA GLN A 192 8.85 -17.16 -24.93
C GLN A 192 8.65 -17.78 -23.54
N LEU A 193 7.57 -18.53 -23.32
CA LEU A 193 7.21 -19.13 -22.03
C LEU A 193 7.24 -20.66 -22.12
N ALA A 194 8.24 -21.27 -21.49
CA ALA A 194 8.30 -22.70 -21.30
C ALA A 194 7.66 -23.06 -19.96
N PHE A 195 6.39 -23.47 -19.98
CA PHE A 195 5.66 -23.88 -18.77
C PHE A 195 6.25 -25.15 -18.17
N SER A 196 6.59 -25.07 -16.89
CA SER A 196 7.24 -26.14 -16.14
C SER A 196 6.88 -26.04 -14.66
N GLY A 197 6.76 -27.18 -13.98
CA GLY A 197 6.44 -27.24 -12.56
C GLY A 197 4.94 -27.30 -12.22
N PRO A 198 4.58 -27.11 -10.94
CA PRO A 198 3.21 -27.26 -10.46
C PRO A 198 2.27 -26.24 -11.09
N SER A 199 1.10 -26.70 -11.53
CA SER A 199 0.03 -25.84 -12.06
C SER A 199 -1.25 -26.02 -11.28
N SER A 200 -1.92 -24.89 -11.01
CA SER A 200 -3.28 -24.80 -10.51
C SER A 200 -4.16 -24.14 -11.56
N PRO A 201 -5.50 -24.26 -11.47
CA PRO A 201 -6.40 -23.59 -12.42
C PRO A 201 -6.16 -22.08 -12.56
N SER A 202 -5.68 -21.43 -11.49
CA SER A 202 -5.43 -19.99 -11.42
C SER A 202 -3.96 -19.58 -11.50
N SER A 203 -3.01 -20.53 -11.53
CA SER A 203 -1.57 -20.18 -11.56
C SER A 203 -0.71 -21.27 -12.19
N SER A 204 0.33 -20.87 -12.92
CA SER A 204 1.34 -21.77 -13.49
C SER A 204 2.73 -21.19 -13.33
N ILE A 205 3.75 -22.04 -13.32
CA ILE A 205 5.16 -21.61 -13.34
C ILE A 205 5.70 -21.83 -14.75
N ALA A 206 6.56 -20.91 -15.19
CA ALA A 206 7.21 -20.98 -16.49
C ALA A 206 8.61 -20.40 -16.45
N LEU A 207 9.46 -20.81 -17.38
CA LEU A 207 10.69 -20.12 -17.73
C LEU A 207 10.41 -19.13 -18.85
N PHE A 208 10.64 -17.84 -18.57
CA PHE A 208 10.45 -16.75 -19.51
C PHE A 208 11.78 -16.36 -20.15
N SER A 209 11.85 -16.48 -21.49
CA SER A 209 12.99 -16.06 -22.30
C SER A 209 12.86 -14.59 -22.65
N ARG A 210 13.59 -13.72 -21.94
CA ARG A 210 13.59 -12.28 -22.22
C ARG A 210 14.55 -11.97 -23.37
N SER A 211 14.54 -10.75 -23.91
CA SER A 211 15.51 -10.31 -24.92
C SER A 211 16.97 -10.61 -24.49
N GLY A 212 17.64 -11.53 -25.20
CA GLY A 212 18.94 -12.13 -24.84
C GLY A 212 18.83 -13.63 -24.50
N ASP A 213 19.95 -14.32 -24.21
CA ASP A 213 19.94 -15.75 -23.83
C ASP A 213 19.50 -16.01 -22.36
N ARG A 214 19.13 -14.96 -21.62
CA ARG A 214 18.79 -15.08 -20.19
C ARG A 214 17.32 -15.49 -20.01
N LYS A 215 17.11 -16.62 -19.34
CA LYS A 215 15.79 -17.08 -18.90
C LYS A 215 15.57 -16.74 -17.43
N VAL A 216 14.37 -16.32 -17.08
CA VAL A 216 13.96 -16.05 -15.69
C VAL A 216 12.73 -16.88 -15.34
N ALA A 217 12.66 -17.39 -14.11
CA ALA A 217 11.47 -18.06 -13.63
C ALA A 217 10.36 -17.04 -13.35
N VAL A 218 9.14 -17.35 -13.79
CA VAL A 218 7.97 -16.51 -13.64
C VAL A 218 6.77 -17.33 -13.16
N GLN A 219 5.89 -16.66 -12.43
CA GLN A 219 4.56 -17.14 -12.09
C GLN A 219 3.54 -16.47 -13.01
N VAL A 220 2.78 -17.28 -13.74
CA VAL A 220 1.67 -16.81 -14.57
C VAL A 220 0.38 -16.95 -13.77
N GLU A 221 -0.28 -15.83 -13.48
CA GLU A 221 -1.58 -15.78 -12.83
C GLU A 221 -2.70 -15.71 -13.87
N TRP A 222 -3.53 -16.76 -13.93
CA TRP A 222 -4.51 -16.93 -14.99
C TRP A 222 -5.88 -16.32 -14.66
N ASN A 223 -6.34 -15.44 -15.54
CA ASN A 223 -7.70 -14.92 -15.59
C ASN A 223 -8.49 -15.70 -16.65
N THR A 224 -9.60 -16.31 -16.26
CA THR A 224 -10.50 -17.00 -17.20
C THR A 224 -11.77 -16.19 -17.38
N VAL A 225 -12.00 -15.70 -18.60
CA VAL A 225 -13.19 -14.95 -18.99
C VAL A 225 -14.14 -15.89 -19.70
N LYS A 226 -15.33 -16.09 -19.14
CA LYS A 226 -16.39 -16.88 -19.77
C LYS A 226 -16.90 -16.18 -21.04
N ALA A 227 -17.28 -16.96 -22.05
CA ALA A 227 -17.98 -16.44 -23.21
C ALA A 227 -19.30 -15.77 -22.78
N GLY A 228 -19.63 -14.64 -23.41
CA GLY A 228 -20.85 -13.88 -23.11
C GLY A 228 -20.77 -12.42 -23.55
N SER A 229 -21.87 -11.69 -23.42
CA SER A 229 -22.02 -10.29 -23.86
C SER A 229 -21.02 -9.31 -23.24
N ASN A 230 -20.53 -9.62 -22.03
CA ASN A 230 -19.55 -8.77 -21.32
C ASN A 230 -18.08 -9.20 -21.54
N MET A 231 -17.80 -10.23 -22.32
CA MET A 231 -16.44 -10.78 -22.49
C MET A 231 -15.43 -9.71 -22.90
N HIS A 232 -15.78 -8.87 -23.90
CA HIS A 232 -14.91 -7.78 -24.37
C HIS A 232 -14.49 -6.84 -23.23
N ARG A 233 -15.45 -6.40 -22.42
CA ARG A 233 -15.22 -5.48 -21.31
C ARG A 233 -14.30 -6.08 -20.23
N TYR A 234 -14.42 -7.39 -19.95
CA TYR A 234 -13.51 -8.04 -19.02
C TYR A 234 -12.09 -8.17 -19.59
N VAL A 235 -11.98 -8.49 -20.88
CA VAL A 235 -10.68 -8.59 -21.57
C VAL A 235 -9.98 -7.23 -21.59
N GLU A 236 -10.68 -6.16 -21.92
CA GLU A 236 -10.15 -4.78 -21.86
C GLU A 236 -9.65 -4.45 -20.45
N ARG A 237 -10.46 -4.72 -19.41
CA ARG A 237 -10.06 -4.49 -18.02
C ARG A 237 -8.81 -5.28 -17.63
N ILE A 238 -8.71 -6.54 -18.02
CA ILE A 238 -7.54 -7.36 -17.74
C ILE A 238 -6.30 -6.75 -18.42
N ASN A 239 -6.43 -6.30 -19.68
CA ASN A 239 -5.34 -5.68 -20.42
C ASN A 239 -4.91 -4.33 -19.81
N SER A 240 -5.86 -3.46 -19.48
CA SER A 240 -5.59 -2.15 -18.84
C SER A 240 -4.92 -2.32 -17.48
N LEU A 241 -5.38 -3.29 -16.69
CA LEU A 241 -4.76 -3.62 -15.41
C LEU A 241 -3.35 -4.22 -15.60
N GLY A 242 -3.14 -5.05 -16.61
CA GLY A 242 -1.81 -5.56 -16.95
C GLY A 242 -0.83 -4.44 -17.28
N TYR A 243 -1.31 -3.39 -17.96
CA TYR A 243 -0.50 -2.20 -18.25
C TYR A 243 -0.12 -1.47 -16.96
N ILE A 244 -1.07 -1.23 -16.05
CA ILE A 244 -0.77 -0.63 -14.74
C ILE A 244 0.25 -1.46 -13.98
N LEU A 245 -0.02 -2.76 -13.80
CA LEU A 245 0.85 -3.67 -13.07
C LEU A 245 2.27 -3.67 -13.64
N GLN A 246 2.44 -3.68 -14.95
CA GLN A 246 3.76 -3.63 -15.58
C GLN A 246 4.55 -2.35 -15.24
N HIS A 247 3.88 -1.21 -15.01
CA HIS A 247 4.54 0.08 -14.78
C HIS A 247 4.73 0.45 -13.30
N VAL A 248 3.99 -0.20 -12.41
CA VAL A 248 3.96 0.13 -10.97
C VAL A 248 4.39 -1.02 -10.06
N SER A 249 4.47 -2.25 -10.56
CA SER A 249 4.85 -3.38 -9.72
C SER A 249 6.28 -3.25 -9.23
N ASP A 250 6.42 -3.17 -7.91
CA ASP A 250 7.67 -2.94 -7.21
C ASP A 250 7.53 -3.49 -5.77
N SER A 251 8.65 -3.91 -5.18
CA SER A 251 8.69 -4.38 -3.79
C SER A 251 8.19 -3.34 -2.80
N ASP A 252 8.36 -2.04 -3.09
CA ASP A 252 7.83 -0.97 -2.25
C ASP A 252 6.31 -0.91 -2.22
N LEU A 253 5.62 -1.37 -3.27
CA LEU A 253 4.16 -1.56 -3.25
C LEU A 253 3.76 -2.96 -2.79
N ARG A 254 4.72 -3.83 -2.47
CA ARG A 254 4.53 -5.26 -2.20
C ARG A 254 3.87 -5.96 -3.38
N LEU A 255 4.29 -5.62 -4.60
CA LEU A 255 3.85 -6.24 -5.85
C LEU A 255 5.05 -6.95 -6.51
N PRO A 256 4.92 -8.22 -6.92
CA PRO A 256 5.96 -8.86 -7.72
C PRO A 256 6.09 -8.15 -9.07
N PRO A 257 7.30 -7.98 -9.63
CA PRO A 257 7.46 -7.32 -10.92
C PRO A 257 6.62 -8.00 -12.00
N CYS A 258 5.92 -7.21 -12.81
CA CYS A 258 5.03 -7.72 -13.85
C CYS A 258 5.68 -7.50 -15.22
N PHE A 259 5.94 -8.57 -15.96
CA PHE A 259 6.58 -8.50 -17.28
C PHE A 259 5.59 -8.32 -18.44
N GLY A 260 4.29 -8.41 -18.17
CA GLY A 260 3.24 -8.23 -19.17
C GLY A 260 2.19 -9.32 -19.08
N LEU A 261 1.59 -9.63 -20.23
CA LEU A 261 0.47 -10.54 -20.38
C LEU A 261 0.77 -11.67 -21.34
N ILE A 262 0.17 -12.83 -21.11
CA ILE A 262 0.05 -13.89 -22.11
C ILE A 262 -1.43 -14.14 -22.42
N HIS A 263 -1.78 -14.20 -23.71
CA HIS A 263 -3.11 -14.57 -24.16
C HIS A 263 -3.12 -16.06 -24.53
N GLY A 264 -3.90 -16.84 -23.78
CA GLY A 264 -4.17 -18.23 -24.05
C GLY A 264 -5.58 -18.45 -24.59
N SER A 265 -5.77 -19.57 -25.28
CA SER A 265 -7.08 -20.02 -25.74
C SER A 265 -7.83 -20.76 -24.63
N SER A 266 -9.15 -20.63 -24.59
CA SER A 266 -10.04 -21.46 -23.76
C SER A 266 -10.90 -22.36 -24.63
N SER A 267 -11.11 -23.61 -24.22
CA SER A 267 -11.87 -24.63 -24.98
C SER A 267 -13.34 -24.26 -25.20
N ASN A 268 -13.91 -23.33 -24.42
CA ASN A 268 -15.34 -23.07 -24.37
C ASN A 268 -15.73 -21.73 -25.02
N GLY A 269 -14.92 -21.23 -25.97
CA GLY A 269 -15.13 -19.91 -26.61
C GLY A 269 -14.86 -18.71 -25.68
N GLY A 270 -14.40 -18.95 -24.45
CA GLY A 270 -13.92 -17.92 -23.54
C GLY A 270 -12.48 -17.47 -23.87
N LYS A 271 -11.95 -16.53 -23.09
CA LYS A 271 -10.54 -16.13 -23.16
C LYS A 271 -9.82 -16.48 -21.87
N LYS A 272 -8.54 -16.85 -21.98
CA LYS A 272 -7.66 -17.04 -20.84
C LYS A 272 -6.49 -16.06 -20.96
N ILE A 273 -6.29 -15.19 -19.97
CA ILE A 273 -5.24 -14.16 -20.02
C ILE A 273 -4.43 -14.23 -18.73
N GLY A 274 -3.12 -14.37 -18.85
CA GLY A 274 -2.22 -14.52 -17.72
C GLY A 274 -1.43 -13.25 -17.42
N TYR A 275 -1.39 -12.79 -16.17
CA TYR A 275 -0.37 -11.82 -15.72
C TYR A 275 0.93 -12.56 -15.46
N ILE A 276 2.05 -12.04 -15.95
CA ILE A 276 3.36 -12.69 -15.84
C ILE A 276 4.17 -11.99 -14.75
N PHE A 277 4.23 -12.59 -13.56
CA PHE A 277 4.96 -12.07 -12.41
C PHE A 277 6.33 -12.71 -12.27
N GLY A 278 7.36 -11.89 -12.09
CA GLY A 278 8.74 -12.31 -11.84
C GLY A 278 9.11 -12.34 -10.37
N LEU A 279 10.34 -12.79 -10.11
CA LEU A 279 10.97 -12.66 -8.81
C LEU A 279 11.29 -11.18 -8.51
N PRO A 280 11.06 -10.71 -7.27
CA PRO A 280 11.45 -9.36 -6.89
C PRO A 280 12.96 -9.13 -7.08
N GLY A 281 13.35 -7.97 -7.60
CA GLY A 281 14.72 -7.66 -7.97
C GLY A 281 15.12 -8.10 -9.39
N ALA A 282 14.27 -8.85 -10.10
CA ALA A 282 14.47 -9.17 -11.52
C ALA A 282 14.15 -8.00 -12.46
N GLU A 283 13.65 -6.86 -11.94
CA GLU A 283 13.41 -5.63 -12.70
C GLU A 283 14.69 -4.98 -13.25
N HIS A 284 15.85 -5.15 -12.59
CA HIS A 284 17.08 -4.45 -12.94
C HIS A 284 18.04 -5.31 -13.77
N ASN A 285 18.38 -4.84 -14.97
CA ASN A 285 19.34 -5.51 -15.86
C ASN A 285 20.80 -5.32 -15.48
N HIS A 286 21.09 -4.32 -14.64
CA HIS A 286 22.45 -3.92 -14.30
C HIS A 286 22.49 -3.39 -12.86
N GLY A 287 23.27 -4.04 -11.99
CA GLY A 287 23.67 -3.52 -10.68
C GLY A 287 23.49 -4.51 -9.52
N PRO A 288 24.32 -4.42 -8.47
CA PRO A 288 24.13 -5.20 -7.25
C PRO A 288 22.82 -4.80 -6.58
N THR A 289 21.91 -5.75 -6.41
CA THR A 289 20.62 -5.52 -5.75
C THR A 289 20.87 -5.32 -4.25
N ILE A 290 20.73 -4.10 -3.75
CA ILE A 290 20.64 -3.84 -2.31
C ILE A 290 19.26 -4.32 -1.87
N GLY A 291 19.13 -5.62 -1.58
CA GLY A 291 17.84 -6.23 -1.27
C GLY A 291 17.92 -7.71 -0.93
N ASN A 292 16.77 -8.28 -0.60
CA ASN A 292 16.64 -9.72 -0.38
C ASN A 292 16.88 -10.48 -1.70
N GLU A 293 17.71 -11.52 -1.64
CA GLU A 293 17.90 -12.45 -2.76
C GLU A 293 16.95 -13.64 -2.62
N TYR A 294 16.25 -13.96 -3.71
CA TYR A 294 15.24 -15.02 -3.75
C TYR A 294 15.72 -16.24 -4.53
N GLU A 295 15.25 -17.44 -4.17
CA GLU A 295 15.50 -18.67 -4.91
C GLU A 295 14.99 -18.55 -6.35
N GLU A 296 15.88 -18.78 -7.31
CA GLU A 296 15.56 -18.61 -8.74
C GLU A 296 14.83 -19.82 -9.33
N ASP A 297 15.02 -21.00 -8.72
CA ASP A 297 14.34 -22.23 -9.12
C ASP A 297 12.92 -22.28 -8.50
N LEU A 298 11.97 -21.58 -9.13
CA LEU A 298 10.57 -21.61 -8.71
C LEU A 298 9.88 -22.96 -8.95
N ILE A 299 10.46 -23.86 -9.74
CA ILE A 299 9.91 -25.21 -9.94
C ILE A 299 10.11 -26.01 -8.66
N THR A 300 11.31 -25.95 -8.10
CA THR A 300 11.64 -26.57 -6.82
C THR A 300 11.02 -25.77 -5.67
N TYR A 301 11.16 -24.45 -5.66
CA TYR A 301 10.72 -23.56 -4.57
C TYR A 301 9.60 -22.62 -5.04
N PRO A 302 8.38 -23.14 -5.30
CA PRO A 302 7.28 -22.30 -5.77
C PRO A 302 6.89 -21.26 -4.71
N PRO A 303 6.36 -20.09 -5.12
CA PRO A 303 5.83 -19.11 -4.17
C PRO A 303 4.72 -19.75 -3.33
N VAL A 304 4.76 -19.48 -2.02
CA VAL A 304 3.82 -20.07 -1.07
C VAL A 304 2.83 -19.02 -0.62
N SER A 305 1.54 -19.34 -0.65
CA SER A 305 0.50 -18.43 -0.17
C SER A 305 0.39 -18.40 1.36
N LEU A 306 -0.11 -17.31 1.95
CA LEU A 306 -0.43 -17.25 3.38
C LEU A 306 -1.41 -18.36 3.79
N THR A 307 -2.34 -18.73 2.90
CA THR A 307 -3.23 -19.88 3.07
C THR A 307 -2.47 -21.19 3.29
N GLU A 308 -1.42 -21.44 2.49
CA GLU A 308 -0.59 -22.64 2.62
C GLU A 308 0.28 -22.60 3.87
N LEU A 309 0.87 -21.45 4.20
CA LEU A 309 1.62 -21.27 5.44
C LEU A 309 0.77 -21.56 6.68
N ILE A 310 -0.48 -21.07 6.70
CA ILE A 310 -1.43 -21.35 7.79
C ILE A 310 -1.86 -22.82 7.80
N LYS A 311 -2.11 -23.44 6.63
CA LYS A 311 -2.51 -24.86 6.54
C LYS A 311 -1.41 -25.85 6.91
N GLY A 312 -0.15 -25.51 6.68
CA GLY A 312 1.01 -26.36 6.99
C GLY A 312 1.10 -26.77 8.48
N GLN A 313 0.30 -26.14 9.34
CA GLN A 313 0.09 -26.48 10.75
C GLN A 313 -0.71 -27.78 10.97
N ASN A 314 -1.60 -28.17 10.05
CA ASN A 314 -2.61 -29.21 10.29
C ASN A 314 -2.11 -30.65 10.01
N GLY A 315 -0.82 -30.94 10.22
CA GLY A 315 -0.29 -32.32 10.20
C GLY A 315 -0.02 -32.93 8.81
N ARG A 316 -0.28 -32.21 7.71
CA ARG A 316 0.36 -32.52 6.42
C ARG A 316 1.61 -31.66 6.31
N GLN A 317 2.75 -32.26 6.65
CA GLN A 317 4.08 -31.72 6.43
C GLN A 317 4.12 -31.09 5.03
N ILE A 318 4.09 -29.76 4.94
CA ILE A 318 4.61 -29.11 3.73
C ILE A 318 6.12 -29.32 3.87
N LYS A 319 6.63 -30.41 3.32
CA LYS A 319 8.07 -30.53 3.02
C LYS A 319 8.33 -29.49 1.94
N LEU A 320 8.49 -28.24 2.35
CA LEU A 320 9.10 -27.24 1.50
C LEU A 320 10.48 -27.83 1.17
N PRO A 321 10.81 -28.08 -0.10
CA PRO A 321 12.15 -28.55 -0.45
C PRO A 321 13.17 -27.58 0.18
N GLY A 322 14.30 -28.10 0.64
CA GLY A 322 15.34 -27.33 1.31
C GLY A 322 15.06 -26.94 2.77
N ASN A 323 13.83 -27.04 3.29
CA ASN A 323 13.53 -26.74 4.69
C ASN A 323 13.41 -28.03 5.53
N ARG A 324 14.32 -28.24 6.49
CA ARG A 324 14.25 -29.39 7.43
C ARG A 324 13.18 -29.21 8.53
N GLY A 325 12.44 -28.10 8.55
CA GLY A 325 11.40 -27.81 9.55
C GLY A 325 9.98 -27.72 8.97
N SER A 326 8.99 -28.16 9.75
CA SER A 326 7.58 -27.81 9.54
C SER A 326 7.40 -26.28 9.55
N ALA A 327 6.50 -25.72 8.74
CA ALA A 327 6.12 -24.31 8.86
C ALA A 327 5.63 -24.05 10.30
N SER A 328 6.46 -23.39 11.13
CA SER A 328 6.11 -23.03 12.49
C SER A 328 5.20 -21.80 12.47
N ILE A 329 4.42 -21.61 13.53
CA ILE A 329 3.67 -20.36 13.72
C ILE A 329 4.72 -19.25 13.88
N PRO A 330 4.67 -18.17 13.09
CA PRO A 330 5.62 -17.07 13.25
C PRO A 330 5.50 -16.45 14.63
N ILE A 331 6.61 -15.91 15.11
CA ILE A 331 6.63 -15.17 16.37
C ILE A 331 5.67 -13.98 16.30
N LEU A 332 5.20 -13.52 17.45
CA LEU A 332 4.17 -12.48 17.53
C LEU A 332 4.59 -11.19 16.81
N GLY A 333 5.86 -10.79 16.93
CA GLY A 333 6.41 -9.60 16.26
C GLY A 333 6.30 -9.67 14.74
N ASP A 334 6.60 -10.82 14.14
CA ASP A 334 6.49 -11.00 12.69
C ASP A 334 5.04 -10.94 12.21
N ARG A 335 4.09 -11.40 13.03
CA ARG A 335 2.65 -11.29 12.72
C ARG A 335 2.16 -9.85 12.78
N PHE A 336 2.68 -9.04 13.72
CA PHE A 336 2.42 -7.59 13.75
C PHE A 336 3.02 -6.89 12.52
N SER A 337 4.28 -7.20 12.18
CA SER A 337 4.95 -6.66 11.00
C SER A 337 4.18 -6.98 9.71
N LEU A 338 3.77 -8.25 9.52
CA LEU A 338 2.96 -8.65 8.36
C LEU A 338 1.65 -7.84 8.28
N ALA A 339 0.92 -7.72 9.39
CA ALA A 339 -0.33 -6.96 9.43
C ALA A 339 -0.12 -5.48 9.07
N TYR A 340 0.92 -4.85 9.62
CA TYR A 340 1.26 -3.46 9.34
C TYR A 340 1.67 -3.24 7.88
N ILE A 341 2.48 -4.14 7.31
CA ILE A 341 2.91 -4.07 5.91
C ILE A 341 1.71 -4.16 4.97
N LEU A 342 0.78 -5.10 5.21
CA LEU A 342 -0.43 -5.23 4.40
C LEU A 342 -1.32 -3.99 4.51
N ALA A 343 -1.47 -3.40 5.70
CA ALA A 343 -2.22 -2.16 5.87
C ALA A 343 -1.58 -0.99 5.11
N CYS A 344 -0.25 -0.88 5.11
CA CYS A 344 0.48 0.13 4.32
C CYS A 344 0.23 -0.04 2.82
N SER A 345 0.29 -1.28 2.31
CA SER A 345 -0.01 -1.57 0.90
C SER A 345 -1.45 -1.18 0.51
N PHE A 346 -2.43 -1.48 1.36
CA PHE A 346 -3.82 -1.02 1.14
C PHE A 346 -3.94 0.50 1.10
N GLY A 347 -3.30 1.18 2.05
CA GLY A 347 -3.26 2.65 2.05
C GLY A 347 -2.74 3.20 0.72
N ARG A 348 -1.66 2.61 0.18
CA ARG A 348 -1.08 3.00 -1.12
C ARG A 348 -1.99 2.72 -2.30
N PHE A 349 -2.66 1.56 -2.35
CA PHE A 349 -3.63 1.24 -3.40
C PHE A 349 -4.82 2.21 -3.37
N HIS A 350 -5.38 2.48 -2.19
CA HIS A 350 -6.53 3.38 -2.05
C HIS A 350 -6.15 4.84 -2.31
N ALA A 351 -4.94 5.26 -1.94
CA ALA A 351 -4.38 6.56 -2.31
C ALA A 351 -4.27 6.74 -3.83
N ALA A 352 -4.04 5.65 -4.56
CA ALA A 352 -4.03 5.64 -6.02
C ALA A 352 -5.43 5.52 -6.65
N GLY A 353 -6.51 5.44 -5.85
CA GLY A 353 -7.86 5.18 -6.34
C GLY A 353 -8.08 3.74 -6.84
N TRP A 354 -7.23 2.81 -6.41
CA TRP A 354 -7.21 1.41 -6.85
C TRP A 354 -7.86 0.49 -5.82
N LEU A 355 -8.94 -0.19 -6.19
CA LEU A 355 -9.65 -1.14 -5.32
C LEU A 355 -9.32 -2.58 -5.71
N HIS A 356 -8.87 -3.42 -4.76
CA HIS A 356 -8.39 -4.78 -5.04
C HIS A 356 -9.52 -5.78 -5.35
N LYS A 357 -10.62 -5.78 -4.58
CA LYS A 357 -11.86 -6.58 -4.77
C LYS A 357 -11.72 -8.10 -4.73
N GLY A 358 -10.52 -8.61 -4.48
CA GLY A 358 -10.18 -10.02 -4.43
C GLY A 358 -9.16 -10.33 -3.35
N PHE A 359 -8.97 -9.44 -2.39
CA PHE A 359 -7.96 -9.64 -1.37
C PHE A 359 -8.39 -10.73 -0.38
N HIS A 360 -7.52 -11.71 -0.19
CA HIS A 360 -7.71 -12.84 0.71
C HIS A 360 -6.37 -13.58 0.91
N SER A 361 -6.27 -14.45 1.91
CA SER A 361 -5.00 -15.10 2.29
C SER A 361 -4.36 -15.96 1.20
N ARG A 362 -5.06 -16.34 0.12
CA ARG A 362 -4.44 -17.03 -1.03
C ARG A 362 -3.68 -16.07 -1.97
N ASN A 363 -4.06 -14.79 -1.96
CA ASN A 363 -3.51 -13.74 -2.83
C ASN A 363 -2.37 -12.97 -2.16
N ILE A 364 -1.89 -13.48 -1.02
CA ILE A 364 -0.68 -13.01 -0.34
C ILE A 364 0.31 -14.15 -0.48
N ILE A 365 1.37 -13.95 -1.24
CA ILE A 365 2.39 -14.94 -1.53
C ILE A 365 3.74 -14.53 -0.94
N PHE A 366 4.60 -15.52 -0.73
CA PHE A 366 5.95 -15.36 -0.23
C PHE A 366 6.91 -16.14 -1.13
N PHE A 367 8.02 -15.51 -1.47
CA PHE A 367 9.12 -16.14 -2.17
C PHE A 367 10.13 -16.67 -1.16
N GLN A 368 10.79 -17.77 -1.50
CA GLN A 368 11.86 -18.33 -0.66
C GLN A 368 13.13 -17.51 -0.83
N LEU A 369 13.77 -17.16 0.27
CA LEU A 369 15.05 -16.45 0.28
C LEU A 369 16.22 -17.41 0.08
N LYS A 370 17.24 -16.95 -0.65
CA LYS A 370 18.50 -17.68 -0.87
C LYS A 370 19.25 -17.94 0.45
N ASN A 371 20.29 -18.77 0.34
CA ASN A 371 21.24 -19.06 1.43
C ASN A 371 20.57 -19.74 2.64
N GLY A 372 19.53 -20.53 2.39
CA GLY A 372 18.84 -21.29 3.44
C GLY A 372 17.99 -20.45 4.40
N LYS A 373 17.72 -19.18 4.08
CA LYS A 373 16.89 -18.29 4.92
C LYS A 373 15.40 -18.65 4.89
N GLY A 374 14.95 -19.44 3.92
CA GLY A 374 13.58 -19.92 3.86
C GLY A 374 12.57 -18.81 3.58
N ILE A 375 11.35 -18.95 4.07
CA ILE A 375 10.28 -17.96 3.92
C ILE A 375 10.31 -17.00 5.11
N GLN A 376 10.38 -15.70 4.84
CA GLN A 376 10.14 -14.66 5.83
C GLN A 376 8.74 -14.09 5.66
N VAL A 377 7.89 -14.24 6.69
CA VAL A 377 6.50 -13.75 6.64
C VAL A 377 6.39 -12.23 6.66
N THR A 378 7.47 -11.53 6.95
CA THR A 378 7.57 -10.07 6.87
C THR A 378 7.85 -9.56 5.45
N GLU A 379 8.02 -10.46 4.48
CA GLU A 379 8.22 -10.12 3.06
C GLU A 379 7.05 -10.62 2.19
N PRO A 380 5.81 -10.12 2.42
CA PRO A 380 4.65 -10.52 1.63
C PRO A 380 4.64 -9.83 0.27
N TYR A 381 4.05 -10.50 -0.71
CA TYR A 381 3.68 -9.93 -1.99
C TYR A 381 2.20 -10.16 -2.28
N ILE A 382 1.53 -9.14 -2.79
CA ILE A 382 0.11 -9.16 -3.11
C ILE A 382 -0.03 -9.46 -4.60
N ILE A 383 -0.84 -10.46 -4.90
CA ILE A 383 -1.27 -10.83 -6.25
C ILE A 383 -2.81 -10.84 -6.27
N GLY A 384 -3.46 -11.43 -7.27
CA GLY A 384 -4.91 -11.60 -7.21
C GLY A 384 -5.72 -10.46 -7.79
N PHE A 385 -5.13 -9.63 -8.65
CA PHE A 385 -5.75 -8.39 -9.13
C PHE A 385 -6.84 -8.61 -10.20
N GLN A 386 -7.25 -9.85 -10.47
CA GLN A 386 -8.21 -10.24 -11.51
C GLN A 386 -9.53 -9.42 -11.58
N TYR A 387 -9.91 -8.76 -10.48
CA TYR A 387 -11.14 -7.96 -10.38
C TYR A 387 -10.88 -6.53 -9.90
N SER A 388 -9.61 -6.16 -9.84
CA SER A 388 -9.14 -4.86 -9.40
C SER A 388 -9.48 -3.79 -10.42
N ARG A 389 -9.89 -2.60 -9.97
CA ARG A 389 -10.32 -1.52 -10.87
C ARG A 389 -10.26 -0.13 -10.22
N PRO A 390 -10.31 0.96 -11.02
CA PRO A 390 -10.56 2.29 -10.50
C PRO A 390 -11.83 2.34 -9.63
N GLN A 391 -11.83 3.20 -8.62
CA GLN A 391 -12.97 3.37 -7.70
C GLN A 391 -14.28 3.70 -8.43
N ASP A 392 -14.24 4.54 -9.46
CA ASP A 392 -15.41 5.07 -10.16
C ASP A 392 -15.97 4.16 -11.28
N ALA A 393 -15.35 2.99 -11.52
CA ALA A 393 -15.77 2.10 -12.61
C ALA A 393 -17.00 1.23 -12.23
N ASN A 394 -17.99 1.17 -13.15
CA ASN A 394 -19.23 0.38 -13.04
C ASN A 394 -19.01 -1.09 -12.61
N SER A 395 -19.85 -1.58 -11.69
CA SER A 395 -19.75 -2.94 -11.12
C SER A 395 -20.24 -4.03 -12.07
N LEU A 396 -19.29 -4.70 -12.73
CA LEU A 396 -19.54 -5.91 -13.52
C LEU A 396 -19.23 -7.21 -12.74
N SER A 397 -18.91 -7.16 -11.44
CA SER A 397 -18.27 -8.30 -10.74
C SER A 397 -19.27 -9.31 -10.15
N SER A 398 -20.00 -10.07 -10.97
CA SER A 398 -20.79 -11.20 -10.48
C SER A 398 -19.93 -12.42 -10.11
N GLY A 399 -18.86 -12.71 -10.85
CA GLY A 399 -18.11 -13.97 -10.78
C GLY A 399 -17.50 -14.37 -9.41
N LEU A 400 -16.77 -13.49 -8.71
CA LEU A 400 -16.21 -13.84 -7.39
C LEU A 400 -17.22 -13.73 -6.25
N LEU A 401 -18.19 -12.82 -6.36
CA LEU A 401 -19.25 -12.68 -5.36
C LEU A 401 -20.08 -13.97 -5.23
N GLU A 402 -20.03 -14.83 -6.24
CA GLU A 402 -20.69 -16.14 -6.31
C GLU A 402 -19.82 -17.31 -5.80
N LEU A 403 -18.51 -17.11 -5.58
CA LEU A 403 -17.65 -18.16 -5.03
C LEU A 403 -17.87 -18.29 -3.53
N LYS A 404 -18.67 -19.30 -3.15
CA LYS A 404 -18.98 -19.64 -1.74
C LYS A 404 -17.73 -19.74 -0.83
N ALA A 405 -16.62 -20.23 -1.38
CA ALA A 405 -15.36 -20.37 -0.64
C ALA A 405 -14.76 -19.03 -0.17
N LEU A 406 -15.16 -17.91 -0.79
CA LEU A 406 -14.63 -16.57 -0.53
C LEU A 406 -15.67 -15.64 0.12
N GLU A 407 -16.90 -16.10 0.38
CA GLU A 407 -17.99 -15.25 0.87
C GLU A 407 -17.63 -14.45 2.12
N HIS A 408 -16.85 -15.04 3.02
CA HIS A 408 -16.44 -14.42 4.27
C HIS A 408 -15.42 -13.29 4.13
N TYR A 409 -14.71 -13.18 3.00
CA TYR A 409 -13.83 -12.05 2.70
C TYR A 409 -14.59 -10.83 2.17
N TYR A 410 -15.87 -10.97 1.82
CA TYR A 410 -16.66 -9.89 1.25
C TYR A 410 -17.58 -9.25 2.28
N HIS A 411 -17.60 -7.91 2.29
CA HIS A 411 -18.58 -7.16 3.07
C HIS A 411 -20.01 -7.59 2.69
N PRO A 412 -20.96 -7.65 3.65
CA PRO A 412 -22.37 -8.00 3.36
C PRO A 412 -22.97 -7.20 2.19
N ASP A 413 -22.73 -5.90 2.17
CA ASP A 413 -23.23 -5.00 1.13
C ASP A 413 -22.43 -5.01 -0.19
N ALA A 414 -21.41 -5.85 -0.35
CA ALA A 414 -20.59 -5.87 -1.58
C ALA A 414 -21.38 -6.19 -2.86
N LYS A 415 -22.62 -6.71 -2.75
CA LYS A 415 -23.54 -6.90 -3.88
C LYS A 415 -24.10 -5.58 -4.43
N LYS A 416 -24.18 -4.53 -3.61
CA LYS A 416 -24.70 -3.20 -3.97
C LYS A 416 -23.65 -2.33 -4.67
N GLY A 417 -22.38 -2.75 -4.64
CA GLY A 417 -21.24 -2.01 -5.14
C GLY A 417 -20.00 -2.34 -4.32
N PHE A 418 -18.84 -1.85 -4.76
CA PHE A 418 -17.59 -1.95 -3.99
C PHE A 418 -17.08 -0.54 -3.69
N THR A 419 -16.81 -0.29 -2.42
CA THR A 419 -16.22 0.95 -1.88
C THR A 419 -14.84 0.66 -1.30
N GLN A 420 -14.09 1.72 -0.95
CA GLN A 420 -12.83 1.54 -0.20
C GLN A 420 -13.09 0.81 1.13
N GLY A 421 -14.15 1.18 1.85
CA GLY A 421 -14.55 0.52 3.08
C GLY A 421 -14.84 -0.98 2.91
N PHE A 422 -15.50 -1.39 1.81
CA PHE A 422 -15.78 -2.81 1.55
C PHE A 422 -14.53 -3.58 1.15
N ASP A 423 -13.56 -2.94 0.49
CA ASP A 423 -12.27 -3.54 0.19
C ASP A 423 -11.46 -3.74 1.49
N LEU A 424 -11.49 -2.77 2.42
CA LEU A 424 -10.85 -2.86 3.73
C LEU A 424 -11.47 -3.91 4.67
N TYR A 425 -12.74 -4.27 4.47
CA TYR A 425 -13.34 -5.39 5.20
C TYR A 425 -12.53 -6.68 5.00
N SER A 426 -12.10 -6.95 3.75
CA SER A 426 -11.29 -8.13 3.43
C SER A 426 -9.93 -8.14 4.13
N LEU A 427 -9.31 -6.95 4.33
CA LEU A 427 -8.12 -6.79 5.15
C LEU A 427 -8.41 -7.20 6.60
N GLY A 428 -9.53 -6.73 7.18
CA GLY A 428 -9.94 -7.14 8.54
C GLY A 428 -10.11 -8.66 8.69
N VAL A 429 -10.63 -9.34 7.67
CA VAL A 429 -10.76 -10.80 7.63
C VAL A 429 -9.39 -11.47 7.58
N VAL A 430 -8.47 -11.02 6.74
CA VAL A 430 -7.09 -11.54 6.68
C VAL A 430 -6.35 -11.29 8.00
N LEU A 431 -6.52 -10.14 8.64
CA LEU A 431 -5.93 -9.85 9.94
C LEU A 431 -6.47 -10.80 11.04
N CYS A 432 -7.74 -11.22 10.96
CA CYS A 432 -8.23 -12.30 11.84
C CYS A 432 -7.45 -13.61 11.63
N GLU A 433 -7.16 -13.97 10.38
CA GLU A 433 -6.43 -15.19 10.05
C GLU A 433 -4.96 -15.13 10.50
N ILE A 434 -4.30 -13.97 10.35
CA ILE A 434 -2.94 -13.72 10.84
C ILE A 434 -2.90 -13.78 12.37
N GLY A 435 -3.81 -13.07 13.04
CA GLY A 435 -3.82 -12.99 14.50
C GLY A 435 -4.07 -14.33 15.19
N ARG A 436 -4.83 -15.21 14.56
CA ARG A 436 -5.08 -16.59 15.05
C ARG A 436 -4.14 -17.62 14.45
N TRP A 437 -3.39 -17.23 13.42
CA TRP A 437 -2.66 -18.11 12.51
C TRP A 437 -3.50 -19.32 12.08
N LYS A 438 -4.76 -19.07 11.71
CA LYS A 438 -5.78 -20.08 11.41
C LYS A 438 -6.78 -19.54 10.40
N LEU A 439 -7.05 -20.32 9.35
CA LEU A 439 -8.08 -19.98 8.36
C LEU A 439 -9.47 -19.95 8.99
N LEU A 440 -10.28 -18.98 8.58
CA LEU A 440 -11.63 -18.80 9.10
C LEU A 440 -12.60 -19.85 8.53
N ALA A 441 -12.49 -20.11 7.23
CA ALA A 441 -13.21 -21.18 6.55
C ALA A 441 -12.44 -22.50 6.68
N GLY A 442 -12.99 -23.43 7.47
CA GLY A 442 -12.50 -24.79 7.64
C GLY A 442 -13.61 -25.84 7.42
N PRO A 443 -13.36 -27.13 7.69
CA PRO A 443 -14.34 -28.21 7.49
C PRO A 443 -15.47 -28.25 8.53
N SER A 444 -15.57 -27.25 9.41
CA SER A 444 -16.61 -27.22 10.45
C SER A 444 -18.00 -27.07 9.82
N LYS A 445 -18.97 -27.85 10.32
CA LYS A 445 -20.37 -27.78 9.88
C LYS A 445 -21.10 -26.55 10.43
N ASP A 446 -20.55 -25.91 11.45
CA ASP A 446 -21.16 -24.76 12.15
C ASP A 446 -20.73 -23.40 11.59
N LEU A 447 -20.14 -23.40 10.39
CA LEU A 447 -19.72 -22.14 9.76
C LEU A 447 -20.92 -21.32 9.28
N PRO A 448 -20.85 -19.98 9.39
CA PRO A 448 -21.87 -19.11 8.82
C PRO A 448 -22.07 -19.35 7.33
N LYS A 449 -23.32 -19.18 6.87
CA LYS A 449 -23.73 -19.43 5.47
C LYS A 449 -24.04 -18.17 4.69
N THR A 450 -24.10 -17.01 5.34
CA THR A 450 -24.34 -15.72 4.71
C THR A 450 -23.27 -14.74 5.13
N ARG A 451 -23.11 -13.66 4.36
CA ARG A 451 -22.08 -12.65 4.64
C ARG A 451 -22.37 -11.89 5.91
N GLU A 452 -23.64 -11.64 6.19
CA GLU A 452 -24.12 -11.00 7.41
C GLU A 452 -23.76 -11.87 8.62
N ALA A 453 -24.07 -13.16 8.55
CA ALA A 453 -23.74 -14.10 9.63
C ALA A 453 -22.22 -14.28 9.80
N TRP A 454 -21.45 -14.22 8.70
CA TRP A 454 -19.99 -14.18 8.77
C TRP A 454 -19.50 -12.93 9.50
N ARG A 455 -19.98 -11.74 9.14
CA ARG A 455 -19.61 -10.50 9.82
C ARG A 455 -19.93 -10.57 11.31
N ASP A 456 -21.12 -11.03 11.69
CA ASP A 456 -21.52 -11.15 13.09
C ASP A 456 -20.65 -12.15 13.85
N TYR A 457 -20.32 -13.29 13.24
CA TYR A 457 -19.39 -14.26 13.83
C TYR A 457 -17.98 -13.66 14.01
N LEU A 458 -17.47 -12.96 13.01
CA LEU A 458 -16.15 -12.34 13.07
C LEU A 458 -16.10 -11.29 14.18
N VAL A 459 -17.06 -10.38 14.22
CA VAL A 459 -17.10 -9.27 15.19
C VAL A 459 -17.35 -9.77 16.62
N ASN A 460 -18.24 -10.74 16.82
CA ASN A 460 -18.67 -11.15 18.17
C ASN A 460 -17.87 -12.31 18.75
N LYS A 461 -17.13 -13.07 17.94
CA LYS A 461 -16.36 -14.24 18.40
C LYS A 461 -14.88 -14.12 18.06
N VAL A 462 -14.56 -13.84 16.81
CA VAL A 462 -13.17 -13.86 16.33
C VAL A 462 -12.40 -12.64 16.86
N VAL A 463 -12.98 -11.45 16.80
CA VAL A 463 -12.38 -10.24 17.35
C VAL A 463 -12.18 -10.35 18.87
N GLU A 464 -13.12 -10.92 19.61
CA GLU A 464 -12.93 -11.16 21.06
C GLU A 464 -11.73 -12.10 21.33
N ASP A 465 -11.59 -13.18 20.56
CA ASP A 465 -10.44 -14.09 20.64
C ASP A 465 -9.10 -13.40 20.30
N LEU A 466 -9.11 -12.34 19.47
CA LEU A 466 -7.88 -11.60 19.16
C LEU A 466 -7.36 -10.77 20.34
N GLY A 467 -8.21 -10.35 21.28
CA GLY A 467 -7.81 -9.48 22.39
C GLY A 467 -6.70 -10.10 23.24
N TRP A 468 -6.86 -11.36 23.66
CA TRP A 468 -5.85 -12.06 24.45
C TRP A 468 -4.68 -12.61 23.60
N ARG A 469 -4.85 -12.79 22.29
CA ARG A 469 -3.81 -13.34 21.39
C ARG A 469 -2.86 -12.28 20.84
N MET A 470 -3.38 -11.09 20.55
CA MET A 470 -2.72 -10.04 19.79
C MET A 470 -2.73 -8.69 20.50
N GLY A 471 -3.44 -8.57 21.63
CA GLY A 471 -3.58 -7.33 22.38
C GLY A 471 -4.68 -6.40 21.85
N GLU A 472 -5.05 -5.44 22.68
CA GLU A 472 -6.17 -4.52 22.46
C GLU A 472 -6.00 -3.66 21.20
N ARG A 473 -4.77 -3.18 20.91
CA ARG A 473 -4.49 -2.36 19.72
C ARG A 473 -4.85 -3.10 18.43
N TYR A 474 -4.32 -4.32 18.27
CA TYR A 474 -4.61 -5.15 17.11
C TYR A 474 -6.10 -5.48 16.99
N GLN A 475 -6.72 -5.86 18.12
CA GLN A 475 -8.15 -6.14 18.21
C GLN A 475 -9.00 -4.93 17.75
N GLY A 476 -8.67 -3.72 18.22
CA GLY A 476 -9.35 -2.49 17.86
C GLY A 476 -9.28 -2.16 16.37
N VAL A 477 -8.13 -2.41 15.74
CA VAL A 477 -7.97 -2.25 14.28
C VAL A 477 -8.86 -3.22 13.51
N VAL A 478 -8.83 -4.51 13.87
CA VAL A 478 -9.66 -5.51 13.19
C VAL A 478 -11.14 -5.20 13.35
N ARG A 479 -11.58 -4.78 14.55
CA ARG A 479 -12.95 -4.33 14.78
C ARG A 479 -13.32 -3.14 13.89
N THR A 480 -12.45 -2.14 13.80
CA THR A 480 -12.64 -0.94 12.97
C THR A 480 -12.89 -1.33 11.51
N LEU A 481 -12.07 -2.23 10.96
CA LEU A 481 -12.15 -2.70 9.58
C LEU A 481 -13.43 -3.52 9.30
N LEU A 482 -13.81 -4.41 10.22
CA LEU A 482 -14.98 -5.30 10.03
C LEU A 482 -16.33 -4.60 10.23
N ILE A 483 -16.39 -3.62 11.14
CA ILE A 483 -17.62 -2.86 11.41
C ILE A 483 -17.80 -1.72 10.40
N GLY A 484 -16.71 -1.22 9.81
CA GLY A 484 -16.73 -0.09 8.88
C GLY A 484 -16.73 1.27 9.59
N GLN A 485 -15.87 1.42 10.62
CA GLN A 485 -15.76 2.68 11.40
C GLN A 485 -14.80 3.72 10.79
N LEU A 486 -14.46 3.52 9.52
CA LEU A 486 -13.75 4.50 8.70
C LEU A 486 -14.75 5.36 7.93
N PRO A 487 -14.37 6.58 7.50
CA PRO A 487 -15.26 7.44 6.75
C PRO A 487 -15.76 6.76 5.48
N PRO A 488 -17.01 7.02 5.06
CA PRO A 488 -17.48 6.59 3.75
C PRO A 488 -16.72 7.30 2.64
N ASP A 489 -16.70 6.70 1.45
CA ASP A 489 -15.97 7.21 0.27
C ASP A 489 -16.35 8.68 -0.09
N ASN A 490 -17.54 9.14 0.25
CA ASN A 490 -18.02 10.51 -0.01
C ASN A 490 -17.62 11.54 1.06
N ALA A 491 -16.94 11.15 2.13
CA ALA A 491 -16.52 12.05 3.21
C ALA A 491 -15.25 12.88 2.89
N GLY A 492 -14.68 12.69 1.70
CA GLY A 492 -13.45 13.35 1.25
C GLY A 492 -12.19 12.52 1.52
N TYR A 493 -11.32 12.46 0.51
CA TYR A 493 -10.11 11.61 0.53
C TYR A 493 -9.14 11.98 1.67
N GLU A 494 -9.01 13.27 2.00
CA GLU A 494 -8.11 13.72 3.07
C GLU A 494 -8.57 13.25 4.45
N TYR A 495 -9.87 13.36 4.72
CA TYR A 495 -10.44 12.89 5.97
C TYR A 495 -10.34 11.37 6.08
N PHE A 496 -10.59 10.64 4.99
CA PHE A 496 -10.38 9.19 4.94
C PHE A 496 -8.93 8.82 5.23
N ALA A 497 -7.96 9.41 4.53
CA ALA A 497 -6.53 9.14 4.71
C ALA A 497 -6.10 9.36 6.17
N LYS A 498 -6.55 10.47 6.77
CA LYS A 498 -6.29 10.77 8.19
C LYS A 498 -6.88 9.70 9.11
N GLN A 499 -8.15 9.32 8.92
CA GLN A 499 -8.80 8.32 9.76
C GLN A 499 -8.19 6.93 9.59
N PHE A 500 -7.79 6.54 8.38
CA PHE A 500 -7.09 5.29 8.12
C PHE A 500 -5.74 5.26 8.85
N MET A 501 -4.99 6.36 8.79
CA MET A 501 -3.72 6.46 9.51
C MET A 501 -3.89 6.35 11.02
N GLU A 502 -4.83 7.10 11.60
CA GLU A 502 -5.09 7.12 13.05
C GLU A 502 -5.67 5.81 13.59
N LYS A 503 -6.62 5.20 12.88
CA LYS A 503 -7.36 4.04 13.38
C LYS A 503 -6.80 2.69 12.92
N VAL A 504 -5.90 2.66 11.93
CA VAL A 504 -5.37 1.41 11.36
C VAL A 504 -3.84 1.40 11.38
N MET A 505 -3.18 2.32 10.69
CA MET A 505 -1.72 2.26 10.53
C MET A 505 -0.99 2.52 11.86
N LYS A 506 -1.34 3.59 12.59
CA LYS A 506 -0.70 3.94 13.86
C LYS A 506 -0.83 2.86 14.93
N PRO A 507 -2.02 2.28 15.19
CA PRO A 507 -2.15 1.22 16.18
C PRO A 507 -1.40 -0.06 15.78
N LEU A 508 -1.40 -0.44 14.50
CA LEU A 508 -0.63 -1.61 14.02
C LEU A 508 0.88 -1.39 14.13
N ALA A 509 1.39 -0.21 13.75
CA ALA A 509 2.81 0.14 13.93
C ALA A 509 3.22 0.13 15.40
N SER A 510 2.30 0.45 16.31
CA SER A 510 2.53 0.46 17.75
C SER A 510 2.35 -0.90 18.41
N CYS A 511 2.07 -1.98 17.66
CA CYS A 511 2.03 -3.33 18.22
C CYS A 511 3.46 -3.84 18.43
N SER A 512 3.78 -4.28 19.65
CA SER A 512 5.08 -4.83 20.04
C SER A 512 4.88 -6.15 20.78
N ALA A 513 5.77 -7.12 20.55
CA ALA A 513 5.71 -8.47 21.11
C ALA A 513 6.31 -8.58 22.51
#